data_AF-A0A9P5NSF6-F1
#
_entry.id   AF-A0A9P5NSF6-F1
#
_cell.length_a   1.000
_cell.length_b   1.000
_cell.length_c   1.000
_cell.angle_alpha   90.00
_cell.angle_beta   90.00
_cell.angle_gamma   90.00
#
_symmetry.space_group_name_H-M   'P 1'
#
loop_
_entity.id
_entity.type
_entity.pdbx_description
1 polymer ?
#
loop_
_entity_poly.entity_id
_entity_poly.type
_entity_poly.pdbx_seq_one_letter_code
_entity_poly.pdbx_strand_id
1 'polypeptide(L)'
;MAPKSKRQVKCQVCSEQEYKYTCPQCQIVYCSLTCYKKHKEVSCNAKACLEPKVSTESTDVSTQNLDEPTQTTEINDSEEILEDPVPLRPLTSLKWPYVQEESAFPDPLKRDDPKTLQLSQYEAIATSPAIRKLLSENKRLPELLTSLDKLRGPDREQSLQKALGITAPEIDDQLRPPELSEDVLALRQLAEAIEAAVRGGNESALGLNWGE
;
A
#
# COMPACT_ATOMS: atom_id res chain seq x y z
N MET A 1 -9.33 -19.14 39.46
CA MET A 1 -9.08 -19.37 38.01
C MET A 1 -7.93 -20.35 37.86
N ALA A 2 -8.20 -21.56 37.34
CA ALA A 2 -7.16 -22.56 37.08
C ALA A 2 -6.37 -22.19 35.80
N PRO A 3 -5.04 -22.34 35.77
CA PRO A 3 -4.25 -22.03 34.58
C PRO A 3 -4.54 -23.06 33.48
N LYS A 4 -4.93 -22.57 32.30
CA LYS A 4 -5.14 -23.40 31.10
C LYS A 4 -3.82 -24.09 30.76
N SER A 5 -3.79 -25.42 30.84
CA SER A 5 -2.65 -26.24 30.43
C SER A 5 -2.32 -25.97 28.96
N LYS A 6 -1.15 -25.38 28.71
CA LYS A 6 -0.64 -25.16 27.36
C LYS A 6 -0.33 -26.52 26.76
N ARG A 7 -1.01 -26.90 25.67
CA ARG A 7 -0.66 -28.10 24.90
C ARG A 7 0.77 -27.93 24.40
N GLN A 8 1.69 -28.77 24.90
CA GLN A 8 3.07 -28.80 24.44
C GLN A 8 3.09 -29.31 22.99
N VAL A 9 3.48 -28.43 22.07
CA VAL A 9 3.63 -28.79 20.65
C VAL A 9 4.96 -29.53 20.50
N LYS A 10 4.99 -30.64 19.77
CA LYS A 10 6.24 -31.37 19.50
C LYS A 10 6.88 -30.86 18.21
N CYS A 11 8.19 -31.06 18.08
CA CYS A 11 8.95 -30.80 16.87
C CYS A 11 8.31 -31.52 15.67
N GLN A 12 7.96 -30.81 14.61
CA GLN A 12 7.36 -31.41 13.39
C GLN A 12 8.39 -32.12 12.51
N VAL A 13 9.70 -32.03 12.81
CA VAL A 13 10.76 -32.70 12.06
C VAL A 13 11.10 -34.07 12.65
N CYS A 14 11.26 -34.19 13.97
CA CYS A 14 11.57 -35.46 14.64
C CYS A 14 10.41 -36.04 15.46
N SER A 15 9.41 -35.23 15.85
CA SER A 15 8.28 -35.63 16.71
C SER A 15 8.64 -36.19 18.10
N GLU A 16 9.91 -36.14 18.48
CA GLU A 16 10.40 -36.72 19.73
C GLU A 16 10.43 -35.69 20.88
N GLN A 17 10.93 -34.49 20.62
CA GLN A 17 11.10 -33.44 21.64
C GLN A 17 10.13 -32.28 21.45
N GLU A 18 9.90 -31.52 22.52
CA GLU A 18 9.18 -30.24 22.46
C GLU A 18 9.89 -29.28 21.51
N TYR A 19 9.08 -28.50 20.77
CA TYR A 19 9.63 -27.49 19.88
C TYR A 19 10.32 -26.37 20.67
N LYS A 20 11.37 -25.80 20.08
CA LYS A 20 12.11 -24.67 20.65
C LYS A 20 12.15 -23.47 19.71
N TYR A 21 12.03 -23.72 18.41
CA TYR A 21 12.18 -22.70 17.37
C TYR A 21 11.17 -22.93 16.23
N THR A 22 10.94 -21.89 15.43
CA THR A 22 10.06 -21.92 14.26
C THR A 22 10.81 -21.40 13.04
N CYS A 23 10.65 -22.04 11.88
CA CYS A 23 11.31 -21.61 10.65
C CYS A 23 10.61 -20.37 10.05
N PRO A 24 11.32 -19.27 9.72
CA PRO A 24 10.69 -18.08 9.15
C PRO A 24 10.19 -18.26 7.71
N GLN A 25 10.66 -19.29 6.99
CA GLN A 25 10.31 -19.50 5.58
C GLN A 25 9.05 -20.35 5.39
N CYS A 26 8.86 -21.39 6.23
CA CYS A 26 7.78 -22.36 6.09
C CYS A 26 6.97 -22.58 7.39
N GLN A 27 7.28 -21.85 8.46
CA GLN A 27 6.59 -21.88 9.76
C GLN A 27 6.55 -23.25 10.48
N ILE A 28 7.33 -24.23 10.03
CA ILE A 28 7.47 -25.51 10.73
C ILE A 28 8.17 -25.33 12.08
N VAL A 29 7.68 -26.00 13.12
CA VAL A 29 8.25 -25.96 14.48
C VAL A 29 9.28 -27.07 14.67
N TYR A 30 10.44 -26.75 15.25
CA TYR A 30 11.54 -27.71 15.42
C TYR A 30 12.27 -27.56 16.76
N CYS A 31 12.93 -28.62 17.22
CA CYS A 31 13.60 -28.65 18.54
C CYS A 31 15.06 -28.15 18.51
N SER A 32 15.80 -28.36 17.41
CA SER A 32 17.24 -28.11 17.36
C SER A 32 17.78 -27.83 15.96
N LEU A 33 19.04 -27.39 15.87
CA LEU A 33 19.71 -27.11 14.59
C LEU A 33 19.87 -28.35 13.70
N THR A 34 19.91 -29.57 14.26
CA THR A 34 19.94 -30.80 13.47
C THR A 34 18.63 -31.01 12.73
N CYS A 35 17.49 -30.73 13.38
CA CYS A 35 16.18 -30.71 12.75
C CYS A 35 16.04 -29.57 11.73
N TYR A 36 16.63 -28.40 12.01
CA TYR A 36 16.66 -27.31 11.04
C TYR A 36 17.39 -27.71 9.74
N LYS A 37 18.55 -28.37 9.82
CA LYS A 37 19.27 -28.80 8.61
C LYS A 37 18.51 -29.87 7.82
N LYS A 38 17.96 -30.88 8.51
CA LYS A 38 17.13 -31.93 7.87
C LYS A 38 15.93 -31.35 7.14
N HIS A 39 15.19 -30.42 7.77
CA HIS A 39 14.05 -29.79 7.09
C HIS A 39 14.50 -28.90 5.94
N LYS A 40 15.64 -28.20 6.06
CA LYS A 40 16.15 -27.30 5.03
C LYS A 40 16.50 -28.04 3.75
N GLU A 41 17.08 -29.23 3.88
CA GLU A 41 17.50 -30.07 2.75
C GLU A 41 16.32 -30.83 2.11
N VAL A 42 15.32 -31.22 2.90
CA VAL A 42 14.25 -32.11 2.44
C VAL A 42 12.94 -31.39 2.11
N SER A 43 12.56 -30.34 2.85
CA SER A 43 11.17 -29.87 2.85
C SER A 43 10.98 -28.38 3.15
N CYS A 44 12.01 -27.56 3.12
CA CYS A 44 11.87 -26.10 3.27
C CYS A 44 11.43 -25.48 1.93
N ASN A 45 10.14 -25.61 1.62
CA ASN A 45 9.59 -25.02 0.42
C ASN A 45 9.24 -23.55 0.68
N ALA A 46 10.05 -22.63 0.17
CA ALA A 46 9.84 -21.18 0.27
C ALA A 46 8.64 -20.65 -0.55
N LYS A 47 7.78 -21.53 -1.10
CA LYS A 47 6.67 -21.16 -2.00
C LYS A 47 5.30 -21.77 -1.67
N ALA A 48 5.05 -22.23 -0.44
CA ALA A 48 3.72 -22.67 -0.06
C ALA A 48 3.32 -22.14 1.33
N CYS A 49 2.81 -20.90 1.37
CA CYS A 49 1.88 -20.49 2.41
C CYS A 49 1.06 -19.27 1.95
N LEU A 50 0.18 -19.52 0.97
CA LEU A 50 -1.18 -19.00 1.05
C LEU A 50 -2.09 -20.22 1.06
N GLU A 51 -3.18 -20.10 1.81
CA GLU A 51 -4.32 -21.00 1.96
C GLU A 51 -4.28 -22.01 3.13
N PRO A 52 -5.08 -21.75 4.18
CA PRO A 52 -5.65 -22.81 4.99
C PRO A 52 -6.72 -23.52 4.16
N LYS A 53 -6.47 -24.79 3.83
CA LYS A 53 -7.50 -25.72 3.32
C LYS A 53 -8.53 -25.95 4.42
N VAL A 54 -9.72 -25.37 4.27
CA VAL A 54 -10.92 -25.80 4.98
C VAL A 54 -11.59 -26.86 4.10
N SER A 55 -11.55 -28.10 4.57
CA SER A 55 -12.30 -29.20 3.97
C SER A 55 -13.79 -29.05 4.27
N THR A 56 -14.56 -29.21 3.21
CA THR A 56 -16.01 -29.10 3.06
C THR A 56 -16.67 -30.45 3.40
N GLU A 57 -17.64 -30.45 4.33
CA GLU A 57 -18.79 -31.37 4.43
C GLU A 57 -19.88 -30.52 5.12
N SER A 58 -21.07 -30.23 4.59
CA SER A 58 -22.06 -31.17 4.08
C SER A 58 -23.07 -30.45 3.17
N THR A 59 -23.49 -31.15 2.13
CA THR A 59 -24.71 -31.01 1.33
C THR A 59 -25.99 -31.15 2.16
N ASP A 60 -26.98 -30.29 1.90
CA ASP A 60 -28.38 -30.76 1.77
C ASP A 60 -29.18 -29.87 0.79
N VAL A 61 -30.03 -30.52 0.00
CA VAL A 61 -30.83 -30.04 -1.12
C VAL A 61 -32.30 -30.15 -0.74
N SER A 62 -33.10 -29.10 -0.99
CA SER A 62 -34.56 -29.13 -1.30
C SER A 62 -35.16 -27.73 -1.02
N THR A 63 -36.16 -27.16 -1.70
CA THR A 63 -36.96 -27.51 -2.88
C THR A 63 -37.78 -26.25 -3.28
N GLN A 64 -37.79 -25.97 -4.58
CA GLN A 64 -38.79 -25.37 -5.48
C GLN A 64 -40.11 -24.77 -4.92
N ASN A 65 -40.51 -23.62 -5.50
CA ASN A 65 -41.83 -23.26 -6.14
C ASN A 65 -41.88 -21.72 -6.39
N LEU A 66 -41.81 -21.21 -7.62
CA LEU A 66 -42.82 -21.01 -8.70
C LEU A 66 -43.87 -19.89 -8.47
N ASP A 67 -43.79 -18.91 -9.40
CA ASP A 67 -44.81 -18.03 -10.03
C ASP A 67 -45.36 -16.74 -9.35
N GLU A 68 -44.91 -15.58 -9.90
CA GLU A 68 -45.62 -14.46 -10.61
C GLU A 68 -47.02 -13.95 -10.11
N PRO A 69 -47.58 -12.78 -10.55
CA PRO A 69 -47.06 -11.56 -11.23
C PRO A 69 -47.50 -10.18 -10.62
N THR A 70 -46.81 -9.11 -11.08
CA THR A 70 -47.25 -7.72 -11.43
C THR A 70 -48.00 -6.81 -10.42
N GLN A 71 -47.46 -5.61 -10.13
CA GLN A 71 -47.98 -4.28 -10.56
C GLN A 71 -47.40 -3.12 -9.72
N THR A 72 -46.66 -2.26 -10.42
CA THR A 72 -46.71 -0.79 -10.43
C THR A 72 -47.34 -0.08 -9.23
N THR A 73 -46.52 0.68 -8.48
CA THR A 73 -46.89 2.03 -8.02
C THR A 73 -45.62 2.85 -7.81
N GLU A 74 -45.46 3.86 -8.65
CA GLU A 74 -44.62 5.02 -8.40
C GLU A 74 -45.23 5.81 -7.24
N ILE A 75 -44.50 6.01 -6.15
CA ILE A 75 -44.67 7.19 -5.29
C ILE A 75 -43.27 7.65 -4.84
N ASN A 76 -43.03 8.90 -5.17
CA ASN A 76 -41.90 9.74 -4.87
C ASN A 76 -41.96 10.11 -3.37
N ASP A 77 -40.99 9.67 -2.57
CA ASP A 77 -40.67 10.32 -1.30
C ASP A 77 -39.15 10.37 -1.14
N SER A 78 -38.67 11.60 -1.07
CA SER A 78 -37.28 11.98 -0.88
C SER A 78 -36.83 11.62 0.54
N GLU A 79 -36.40 10.38 0.76
CA GLU A 79 -35.47 10.08 1.85
C GLU A 79 -34.07 10.03 1.27
N GLU A 80 -33.37 11.15 1.41
CA GLU A 80 -31.93 11.23 1.29
C GLU A 80 -31.36 10.27 2.35
N ILE A 81 -31.07 9.04 1.93
CA ILE A 81 -30.34 8.06 2.75
C ILE A 81 -28.98 8.70 3.00
N LEU A 82 -28.84 9.32 4.17
CA LEU A 82 -27.56 9.76 4.69
C LEU A 82 -26.75 8.48 4.93
N GLU A 83 -26.03 8.02 3.91
CA GLU A 83 -25.08 6.93 4.06
C GLU A 83 -24.06 7.36 5.13
N ASP A 84 -24.06 6.65 6.26
CA ASP A 84 -23.07 6.87 7.30
C ASP A 84 -21.66 6.85 6.66
N PRO A 85 -20.81 7.85 6.95
CA PRO A 85 -19.53 7.97 6.26
C PRO A 85 -18.72 6.69 6.50
N VAL A 86 -18.36 6.02 5.40
CA VAL A 86 -17.59 4.78 5.45
C VAL A 86 -16.36 5.02 6.34
N PRO A 87 -16.21 4.28 7.45
CA PRO A 87 -15.15 4.53 8.40
C PRO A 87 -13.80 4.30 7.72
N LEU A 88 -12.93 5.32 7.80
CA LEU A 88 -11.61 5.26 7.20
C LEU A 88 -10.76 4.19 7.91
N ARG A 89 -9.86 3.55 7.15
CA ARG A 89 -8.88 2.63 7.75
C ARG A 89 -7.97 3.38 8.74
N PRO A 90 -7.65 2.78 9.89
CA PRO A 90 -6.78 3.41 10.86
C PRO A 90 -5.35 3.52 10.33
N LEU A 91 -4.64 4.60 10.66
CA LEU A 91 -3.25 4.84 10.24
C LEU A 91 -2.28 3.75 10.72
N THR A 92 -2.59 3.11 11.85
CA THR A 92 -1.84 1.98 12.41
C THR A 92 -1.91 0.71 11.55
N SER A 93 -2.86 0.62 10.61
CA SER A 93 -2.94 -0.48 9.66
C SER A 93 -1.90 -0.36 8.54
N LEU A 94 -1.30 0.82 8.33
CA LEU A 94 -0.34 1.04 7.26
C LEU A 94 1.06 0.58 7.70
N LYS A 95 1.81 0.02 6.75
CA LYS A 95 3.21 -0.36 6.94
C LYS A 95 4.09 0.84 6.60
N TRP A 96 4.33 1.68 7.59
CA TRP A 96 5.22 2.83 7.43
C TRP A 96 6.68 2.38 7.26
N PRO A 97 7.44 2.99 6.34
CA PRO A 97 8.87 2.75 6.25
C PRO A 97 9.55 3.21 7.54
N TYR A 98 10.58 2.49 7.97
CA TYR A 98 11.43 2.97 9.05
C TYR A 98 12.27 4.14 8.56
N VAL A 99 12.11 5.30 9.21
CA VAL A 99 12.90 6.51 8.93
C VAL A 99 13.89 6.69 10.08
N GLN A 100 15.16 6.88 9.76
CA GLN A 100 16.19 7.17 10.75
C GLN A 100 15.99 8.59 11.29
N GLU A 101 16.03 8.74 12.61
CA GLU A 101 15.99 10.06 13.25
C GLU A 101 17.21 10.89 12.82
N GLU A 102 16.98 12.17 12.51
CA GLU A 102 18.05 13.08 12.11
C GLU A 102 19.06 13.26 13.26
N SER A 103 20.35 13.25 12.92
CA SER A 103 21.40 13.57 13.89
C SER A 103 21.19 14.98 14.43
N ALA A 104 21.28 15.14 15.75
CA ALA A 104 21.27 16.44 16.41
C ALA A 104 22.40 17.37 15.93
N PHE A 105 23.45 16.80 15.33
CA PHE A 105 24.55 17.51 14.69
C PHE A 105 24.58 17.15 13.20
N PRO A 106 23.88 17.92 12.34
CA PRO A 106 23.93 17.69 10.90
C PRO A 106 25.31 18.06 10.36
N ASP A 107 25.83 17.22 9.47
CA ASP A 107 27.07 17.47 8.76
C ASP A 107 26.90 18.73 7.88
N PRO A 108 27.74 19.78 8.03
CA PRO A 108 27.64 21.00 7.24
C PRO A 108 27.69 20.74 5.72
N LEU A 109 28.39 19.69 5.29
CA LEU A 109 28.52 19.37 3.86
C LEU A 109 27.23 18.77 3.28
N LYS A 110 26.37 18.18 4.12
CA LYS A 110 25.10 17.55 3.72
C LYS A 110 23.91 18.49 3.81
N ARG A 111 24.16 19.79 4.01
CA ARG A 111 23.10 20.78 4.17
C ARG A 111 22.19 20.87 2.95
N ASP A 112 22.78 20.77 1.76
CA ASP A 112 22.10 20.94 0.47
C ASP A 112 21.66 19.61 -0.16
N ASP A 113 21.99 18.48 0.46
CA ASP A 113 21.56 17.16 0.00
C ASP A 113 20.03 17.00 0.18
N PRO A 114 19.35 16.30 -0.76
CA PRO A 114 17.92 16.03 -0.62
C PRO A 114 17.66 15.20 0.65
N LYS A 115 16.86 15.76 1.55
CA LYS A 115 16.47 15.09 2.81
C LYS A 115 15.40 14.04 2.55
N THR A 116 15.50 12.91 3.24
CA THR A 116 14.45 11.89 3.26
C THR A 116 13.22 12.39 4.02
N LEU A 117 12.03 11.89 3.64
CA LEU A 117 10.79 12.22 4.35
C LEU A 117 10.82 11.70 5.80
N GLN A 118 10.39 12.55 6.73
CA GLN A 118 10.22 12.25 8.14
C GLN A 118 8.87 11.58 8.43
N LEU A 119 8.75 10.86 9.56
CA LEU A 119 7.52 10.16 9.92
C LEU A 119 6.30 11.10 10.01
N SER A 120 6.48 12.29 10.57
CA SER A 120 5.43 13.31 10.65
C SER A 120 4.96 13.79 9.27
N GLN A 121 5.86 13.86 8.29
CA GLN A 121 5.52 14.24 6.92
C GLN A 121 4.75 13.13 6.21
N TYR A 122 5.13 11.87 6.42
CA TYR A 122 4.36 10.71 5.97
C TYR A 122 2.93 10.70 6.54
N GLU A 123 2.76 11.01 7.83
CA GLU A 123 1.45 11.15 8.47
C GLU A 123 0.64 12.32 7.87
N ALA A 124 1.26 13.46 7.63
CA ALA A 124 0.62 14.61 6.99
C ALA A 124 0.12 14.27 5.58
N ILE A 125 0.93 13.55 4.80
CA ILE A 125 0.54 13.08 3.46
C ILE A 125 -0.66 12.12 3.55
N ALA A 126 -0.64 11.13 4.44
CA ALA A 126 -1.75 10.16 4.53
C ALA A 126 -3.05 10.74 5.12
N THR A 127 -2.97 11.82 5.89
CA THR A 127 -4.13 12.48 6.48
C THR A 127 -4.67 13.64 5.64
N SER A 128 -3.95 14.05 4.58
CA SER A 128 -4.33 15.18 3.73
C SER A 128 -5.68 14.95 3.01
N PRO A 129 -6.67 15.84 3.21
CA PRO A 129 -7.94 15.79 2.49
C PRO A 129 -7.78 16.16 1.01
N ALA A 130 -6.86 17.07 0.68
CA ALA A 130 -6.58 17.48 -0.70
C ALA A 130 -6.06 16.31 -1.54
N ILE A 131 -5.11 15.54 -0.99
CA ILE A 131 -4.55 14.36 -1.66
C ILE A 131 -5.64 13.29 -1.87
N ARG A 132 -6.48 13.03 -0.86
CA ARG A 132 -7.60 12.10 -0.99
C ARG A 132 -8.60 12.51 -2.07
N LYS A 133 -8.94 13.80 -2.12
CA LYS A 133 -9.82 14.35 -3.14
C LYS A 133 -9.26 14.12 -4.54
N LEU A 134 -7.99 14.51 -4.78
CA LEU A 134 -7.32 14.33 -6.07
C LEU A 134 -7.28 12.86 -6.52
N LEU A 135 -6.99 11.93 -5.61
CA LEU A 135 -6.98 10.49 -5.91
C LEU A 135 -8.38 9.95 -6.22
N SER A 136 -9.44 10.52 -5.64
CA SER A 136 -10.82 10.13 -5.91
C SER A 136 -11.38 10.69 -7.22
N GLU A 137 -10.98 11.91 -7.59
CA GLU A 137 -11.39 12.59 -8.82
C GLU A 137 -10.70 11.98 -10.05
N ASN A 138 -9.42 11.61 -9.92
CA ASN A 138 -8.61 11.11 -11.03
C ASN A 138 -8.44 9.59 -10.97
N LYS A 139 -9.32 8.83 -11.62
CA LYS A 139 -9.28 7.35 -11.60
C LYS A 139 -8.00 6.73 -12.19
N ARG A 140 -7.38 7.40 -13.16
CA ARG A 140 -6.13 6.94 -13.80
C ARG A 140 -4.89 7.15 -12.94
N LEU A 141 -4.92 8.11 -12.03
CA LEU A 141 -3.78 8.50 -11.23
C LEU A 141 -3.31 7.36 -10.29
N PRO A 142 -4.19 6.64 -9.55
CA PRO A 142 -3.80 5.45 -8.80
C PRO A 142 -3.17 4.33 -9.65
N GLU A 143 -3.68 4.11 -10.87
CA GLU A 143 -3.14 3.11 -11.79
C GLU A 143 -1.73 3.49 -12.26
N LEU A 144 -1.54 4.76 -12.62
CA LEU A 144 -0.24 5.33 -12.98
C LEU A 144 0.76 5.19 -11.84
N LEU A 145 0.40 5.61 -10.62
CA LEU A 145 1.26 5.48 -9.44
C LEU A 145 1.62 4.01 -9.17
N THR A 146 0.66 3.10 -9.29
CA THR A 146 0.89 1.66 -9.15
C THR A 146 1.84 1.13 -10.23
N SER A 147 1.76 1.64 -11.46
CA SER A 147 2.68 1.25 -12.53
C SER A 147 4.11 1.72 -12.26
N LEU A 148 4.28 2.96 -11.78
CA LEU A 148 5.57 3.55 -11.41
C LEU A 148 6.19 2.80 -10.23
N ASP A 149 5.39 2.40 -9.24
CA ASP A 149 5.84 1.63 -8.08
C ASP A 149 6.26 0.19 -8.39
N LYS A 150 5.95 -0.34 -9.58
CA LYS A 150 6.49 -1.62 -10.06
C LYS A 150 7.90 -1.48 -10.64
N LEU A 151 8.29 -0.28 -11.06
CA LEU A 151 9.60 0.00 -11.64
C LEU A 151 10.68 0.17 -10.56
N ARG A 152 11.94 -0.04 -10.92
CA ARG A 152 13.10 0.09 -10.03
C ARG A 152 14.26 0.77 -10.76
N GLY A 153 15.14 1.42 -10.01
CA GLY A 153 16.36 2.02 -10.55
C GLY A 153 16.07 3.10 -11.62
N PRO A 154 16.89 3.19 -12.68
CA PRO A 154 16.84 4.29 -13.65
C PRO A 154 15.53 4.33 -14.43
N ASP A 155 14.91 3.18 -14.72
CA ASP A 155 13.66 3.11 -15.47
C ASP A 155 12.51 3.80 -14.71
N ARG A 156 12.52 3.68 -13.37
CA ARG A 156 11.56 4.38 -12.51
C ARG A 156 11.74 5.88 -12.59
N GLU A 157 12.99 6.35 -12.55
CA GLU A 157 13.32 7.76 -12.59
C GLU A 157 12.92 8.39 -13.93
N GLN A 158 13.26 7.74 -15.05
CA GLN A 158 12.88 8.21 -16.38
C GLN A 158 11.35 8.24 -16.57
N SER A 159 10.66 7.21 -16.09
CA SER A 159 9.19 7.15 -16.17
C SER A 159 8.53 8.24 -15.33
N LEU A 160 9.08 8.55 -14.15
CA LEU A 160 8.63 9.67 -13.32
C LEU A 160 8.86 11.02 -14.00
N GLN A 161 10.04 11.24 -14.57
CA GLN A 161 10.36 12.48 -15.30
C GLN A 161 9.40 12.70 -16.48
N LYS A 162 9.12 11.63 -17.24
CA LYS A 162 8.17 11.67 -18.35
C LYS A 162 6.74 11.95 -17.86
N ALA A 163 6.31 11.26 -16.81
CA ALA A 163 4.96 11.44 -16.24
C ALA A 163 4.75 12.85 -15.67
N LEU A 164 5.81 13.50 -15.19
CA LEU A 164 5.78 14.89 -14.73
C LEU A 164 5.99 15.92 -15.87
N GLY A 165 6.30 15.45 -17.09
CA GLY A 165 6.60 16.32 -18.22
C GLY A 165 7.85 17.18 -18.02
N ILE A 166 8.87 16.65 -17.35
CA ILE A 166 10.17 17.31 -17.11
C ILE A 166 11.21 16.92 -18.19
N THR A 167 10.92 15.87 -18.97
CA THR A 167 11.79 15.44 -20.07
C THR A 167 11.87 16.50 -21.17
N ALA A 168 13.07 16.76 -21.68
CA ALA A 168 13.26 17.68 -22.80
C ALA A 168 12.42 17.22 -24.01
N PRO A 169 11.72 18.15 -24.70
CA PRO A 169 10.95 17.80 -25.89
C PRO A 169 11.89 17.22 -26.94
N GLU A 170 11.45 16.13 -27.60
CA GLU A 170 12.18 15.60 -28.75
C GLU A 170 12.21 16.67 -29.86
N ILE A 171 13.19 16.60 -30.78
CA ILE A 171 13.45 17.64 -31.79
C ILE A 171 12.20 17.95 -32.65
N ASP A 172 11.29 16.97 -32.81
CA ASP A 172 10.05 17.07 -33.59
C ASP A 172 8.89 17.77 -32.82
N ASP A 173 8.99 17.88 -31.49
CA ASP A 173 7.98 18.51 -30.62
C ASP A 173 8.15 20.04 -30.49
N GLN A 174 9.23 20.63 -31.01
CA GLN A 174 9.48 22.07 -30.91
C GLN A 174 8.53 22.95 -31.74
N LEU A 175 7.74 22.35 -32.63
CA LEU A 175 6.81 23.07 -33.51
C LEU A 175 5.37 23.08 -33.00
N ARG A 176 5.05 22.34 -31.93
CA ARG A 176 3.72 22.30 -31.32
C ARG A 176 3.76 22.96 -29.92
N PRO A 177 2.73 23.72 -29.53
CA PRO A 177 2.57 24.11 -28.14
C PRO A 177 2.59 22.85 -27.26
N PRO A 178 3.32 22.83 -26.14
CA PRO A 178 3.34 21.67 -25.25
C PRO A 178 1.99 21.59 -24.53
N GLU A 179 0.99 21.02 -25.19
CA GLU A 179 -0.25 20.62 -24.52
C GLU A 179 0.08 19.43 -23.61
N LEU A 180 0.18 19.72 -22.32
CA LEU A 180 0.42 18.70 -21.31
C LEU A 180 -0.82 17.79 -21.24
N SER A 181 -0.57 16.48 -21.27
CA SER A 181 -1.63 15.49 -21.08
C SER A 181 -2.33 15.70 -19.74
N GLU A 182 -3.62 15.41 -19.68
CA GLU A 182 -4.42 15.42 -18.44
C GLU A 182 -3.74 14.64 -17.31
N ASP A 183 -3.11 13.51 -17.63
CA ASP A 183 -2.39 12.67 -16.65
C ASP A 183 -1.16 13.40 -16.06
N VAL A 184 -0.48 14.22 -16.88
CA VAL A 184 0.68 15.03 -16.44
C VAL A 184 0.22 16.14 -15.50
N LEU A 185 -0.87 16.83 -15.86
CA LEU A 185 -1.45 17.88 -15.03
C LEU A 185 -1.94 17.32 -13.70
N ALA A 186 -2.64 16.18 -13.70
CA ALA A 186 -3.10 15.52 -12.49
C ALA A 186 -1.93 15.09 -11.59
N LEU A 187 -0.84 14.59 -12.17
CA LEU A 187 0.35 14.21 -11.40
C LEU A 187 1.09 15.42 -10.82
N ARG A 188 1.15 16.54 -11.55
CA ARG A 188 1.71 17.81 -11.04
C ARG A 188 0.88 18.36 -9.89
N GLN A 189 -0.45 18.37 -10.02
CA GLN A 189 -1.35 18.77 -8.93
C GLN A 189 -1.19 17.87 -7.70
N LEU A 190 -1.01 16.56 -7.89
CA LEU A 190 -0.71 15.65 -6.78
C LEU A 190 0.62 16.02 -6.11
N ALA A 191 1.66 16.31 -6.88
CA ALA A 191 2.97 16.68 -6.36
C ALA A 191 2.92 18.00 -5.55
N GLU A 192 2.17 19.00 -6.02
CA GLU A 192 1.91 20.24 -5.29
C GLU A 192 1.12 19.99 -3.99
N ALA A 193 0.09 19.15 -4.03
CA ALA A 193 -0.67 18.80 -2.83
C ALA A 193 0.18 18.04 -1.78
N ILE A 194 1.12 17.21 -2.24
CA ILE A 194 2.10 16.54 -1.38
C ILE A 194 3.07 17.57 -0.78
N GLU A 195 3.61 18.48 -1.59
CA GLU A 195 4.50 19.54 -1.11
C GLU A 195 3.84 20.42 -0.05
N ALA A 196 2.58 20.82 -0.27
CA ALA A 196 1.82 21.61 0.68
C ALA A 196 1.60 20.87 2.02
N ALA A 197 1.32 19.56 1.95
CA ALA A 197 1.18 18.73 3.14
C ALA A 197 2.50 18.58 3.90
N VAL A 198 3.62 18.43 3.19
CA VAL A 198 4.96 18.28 3.78
C VAL A 198 5.45 19.58 4.43
N ARG A 199 5.13 20.74 3.84
CA ARG A 199 5.51 22.05 4.39
C ARG A 199 4.69 22.49 5.60
N GLY A 200 3.50 21.91 5.80
CA GLY A 200 2.64 22.26 6.93
C GLY A 200 2.30 23.75 6.99
N GLY A 201 2.16 24.43 5.84
CA GLY A 201 1.84 25.86 5.75
C GLY A 201 3.05 26.80 5.91
N ASN A 202 4.29 26.30 5.92
CA ASN A 202 5.46 27.16 5.95
C ASN A 202 5.75 27.82 4.58
N GLU A 203 5.07 28.94 4.29
CA GLU A 203 5.16 29.71 3.05
C GLU A 203 6.57 30.26 2.73
N SER A 204 7.48 30.31 3.71
CA SER A 204 8.85 30.84 3.53
C SER A 204 9.81 29.86 2.84
N ALA A 205 9.49 28.56 2.79
CA ALA A 205 10.31 27.57 2.10
C ALA A 205 10.14 27.66 0.57
N LEU A 206 11.20 27.35 -0.18
CA LEU A 206 11.12 27.22 -1.64
C LEU A 206 10.21 26.05 -1.98
N GLY A 207 9.19 26.31 -2.82
CA GLY A 207 8.24 25.30 -3.27
C GLY A 207 8.58 24.73 -4.65
N LEU A 208 7.78 23.77 -5.10
CA LEU A 208 7.85 23.26 -6.46
C LEU A 208 7.56 24.38 -7.47
N ASN A 209 8.38 24.47 -8.50
CA ASN A 209 8.18 25.36 -9.64
C ASN A 209 8.39 24.55 -10.92
N TRP A 210 7.37 24.53 -11.78
CA TRP A 210 7.40 23.75 -13.02
C TRP A 210 8.08 24.48 -14.19
N GLY A 211 8.36 25.79 -14.05
CA GLY A 211 8.87 26.64 -15.12
C GLY A 211 7.82 26.82 -16.22
N GLU A 212 7.18 27.99 -16.25
CA GLU A 212 6.39 28.42 -17.43
C GLU A 212 7.29 29.07 -18.49
#